data_AF-A0A6G0U1B0-F1
#
_entry.id   AF-A0A6G0U1B0-F1
#
_cell.length_a   1.000
_cell.length_b   1.000
_cell.length_c   1.000
_cell.angle_alpha   90.00
_cell.angle_beta   90.00
_cell.angle_gamma   90.00
#
_symmetry.space_group_name_H-M   'P 1'
#
loop_
_entity.id
_entity.type
_entity.pdbx_description
1 polymer ?
#
loop_
_entity_poly.entity_id
_entity_poly.type
_entity_poly.pdbx_seq_one_letter_code
_entity_poly.pdbx_strand_id
1 'polypeptide(L)'
;MAGSITDNAAIYKKTFTYVPPTPPSELIDSTNYTLNFVKRKFIHIGIDPTDMFRGVVHLITPSRYINISTEFLKRIFSLMGIIYFGAAGELFSMMYSGENSLVIESKIHDGCRILLNRTELIRLLYLEWCIFESIVRKSTIMYPIVLKQFDIFTNYINGELSKVESLTRTSEEMTTFIKNVRDEHIIASSLKMYALAQLTEHCMQRWNGKCLQSRLMVI
;
A
#
# COMPACT_ATOMS: atom_id res chain seq x y z
N MET A 1 16.06 -29.10 -28.08
CA MET A 1 17.26 -28.27 -28.28
C MET A 1 16.80 -26.85 -28.50
N ALA A 2 17.00 -25.96 -27.53
CA ALA A 2 16.59 -24.56 -27.67
C ALA A 2 17.59 -23.83 -28.58
N GLY A 3 17.08 -23.20 -29.63
CA GLY A 3 17.88 -22.48 -30.62
C GLY A 3 18.66 -21.31 -30.02
N SER A 4 19.70 -20.90 -30.74
CA SER A 4 20.60 -19.80 -30.41
C SER A 4 19.84 -18.47 -30.27
N ILE A 5 20.32 -17.62 -29.36
CA ILE A 5 19.84 -16.25 -29.07
C ILE A 5 19.73 -15.38 -30.35
N THR A 6 20.47 -15.73 -31.40
CA THR A 6 20.43 -15.05 -32.71
C THR A 6 19.06 -15.12 -33.41
N ASP A 7 18.26 -16.17 -33.19
CA ASP A 7 16.97 -16.33 -33.89
C ASP A 7 15.85 -15.43 -33.33
N ASN A 8 16.03 -14.89 -32.12
CA ASN A 8 15.02 -14.01 -31.49
C ASN A 8 15.19 -12.53 -31.83
N ALA A 9 16.25 -12.13 -32.55
CA ALA A 9 16.52 -10.73 -32.90
C ALA A 9 15.39 -10.07 -33.71
N ALA A 10 14.64 -10.86 -34.49
CA ALA A 10 13.49 -10.38 -35.26
C ALA A 10 12.28 -9.94 -34.40
N ILE A 11 12.18 -10.44 -33.16
CA ILE A 11 11.07 -10.15 -32.23
C ILE A 11 11.32 -8.83 -31.47
N TYR A 12 12.58 -8.44 -31.27
CA TYR A 12 12.99 -7.26 -30.47
C TYR A 12 12.92 -5.91 -31.21
N LYS A 13 12.27 -5.83 -32.38
CA LYS A 13 11.99 -4.55 -33.08
C LYS A 13 10.94 -3.67 -32.38
N LYS A 14 10.34 -4.12 -31.28
CA LYS A 14 9.49 -3.26 -30.45
C LYS A 14 10.38 -2.49 -29.48
N THR A 15 10.45 -1.18 -29.67
CA THR A 15 11.02 -0.25 -28.69
C THR A 15 10.20 -0.38 -27.40
N PHE A 16 10.70 -1.14 -26.44
CA PHE A 16 10.05 -1.26 -25.13
C PHE A 16 10.30 0.05 -24.38
N THR A 17 9.31 0.93 -24.39
CA THR A 17 9.31 2.11 -23.52
C THR A 17 9.25 1.62 -22.09
N TYR A 18 10.33 1.81 -21.34
CA TYR A 18 10.34 1.54 -19.91
C TYR A 18 9.37 2.49 -19.22
N VAL A 19 8.24 1.96 -18.76
CA VAL A 19 7.33 2.68 -17.89
C VAL A 19 7.77 2.36 -16.45
N PRO A 20 8.33 3.32 -15.70
CA PRO A 20 8.60 3.10 -14.29
C PRO A 20 7.26 2.82 -13.59
N PRO A 21 7.14 1.77 -12.77
CA PRO A 21 5.90 1.55 -12.05
C PRO A 21 5.67 2.69 -11.08
N THR A 22 4.40 3.04 -10.91
CA THR A 22 3.95 4.03 -9.94
C THR A 22 4.54 3.68 -8.57
N PRO A 23 5.15 4.63 -7.84
CA PRO A 23 5.62 4.35 -6.49
C PRO A 23 4.45 3.91 -5.59
N PRO A 24 4.66 3.03 -4.61
CA PRO A 24 3.60 2.64 -3.68
C PRO A 24 3.07 3.86 -2.94
N SER A 25 1.77 3.85 -2.66
CA SER A 25 1.11 4.85 -1.82
C SER A 25 1.84 4.99 -0.48
N GLU A 26 1.97 6.22 0.00
CA GLU A 26 2.60 6.47 1.30
C GLU A 26 1.67 5.99 2.43
N LEU A 27 2.20 5.13 3.30
CA LEU A 27 1.41 4.44 4.32
C LEU A 27 1.50 5.15 5.68
N ILE A 28 0.39 5.16 6.41
CA ILE A 28 0.31 5.63 7.80
C ILE A 28 0.90 4.56 8.73
N ASP A 29 1.59 4.98 9.79
CA ASP A 29 2.24 4.08 10.77
C ASP A 29 3.05 2.98 10.09
N SER A 30 3.96 3.37 9.19
CA SER A 30 4.70 2.39 8.40
C SER A 30 5.89 1.79 9.14
N THR A 31 6.25 0.57 8.77
CA THR A 31 7.39 -0.17 9.32
C THR A 31 8.10 -0.88 8.18
N ASN A 32 9.42 -0.75 8.13
CA ASN A 32 10.26 -1.28 7.07
C ASN A 32 11.20 -2.35 7.62
N TYR A 33 11.20 -3.51 6.96
CA TYR A 33 12.08 -4.63 7.23
C TYR A 33 13.01 -4.86 6.05
N THR A 34 14.32 -4.75 6.27
CA THR A 34 15.31 -4.96 5.22
C THR A 34 15.59 -6.45 5.01
N LEU A 35 15.30 -6.92 3.79
CA LEU A 35 15.69 -8.27 3.33
C LEU A 35 17.09 -8.25 2.73
N ASN A 36 17.37 -7.25 1.88
CA ASN A 36 18.66 -7.07 1.24
C ASN A 36 18.95 -5.59 1.07
N PHE A 37 19.91 -5.07 1.82
CA PHE A 37 20.27 -3.65 1.75
C PHE A 37 20.88 -3.28 0.40
N VAL A 38 21.80 -4.10 -0.11
CA VAL A 38 22.52 -3.85 -1.37
C VAL A 38 21.58 -3.85 -2.56
N LYS A 39 20.68 -4.84 -2.64
CA LYS A 39 19.65 -4.94 -3.68
C LYS A 39 18.40 -4.11 -3.36
N ARG A 40 18.39 -3.36 -2.25
CA ARG A 40 17.29 -2.50 -1.79
C ARG A 40 15.94 -3.23 -1.81
N LYS A 41 15.91 -4.43 -1.22
CA LYS A 41 14.69 -5.22 -1.04
C LYS A 41 14.18 -5.09 0.38
N PHE A 42 12.92 -4.71 0.51
CA PHE A 42 12.29 -4.43 1.79
C PHE A 42 10.88 -5.00 1.86
N ILE A 43 10.47 -5.38 3.07
CA ILE A 43 9.05 -5.53 3.39
C ILE A 43 8.60 -4.26 4.08
N HIS A 44 7.59 -3.63 3.51
CA HIS A 44 7.00 -2.40 4.01
C HIS A 44 5.57 -2.69 4.45
N ILE A 45 5.25 -2.39 5.70
CA ILE A 45 3.96 -2.68 6.31
C ILE A 45 3.41 -1.38 6.85
N GLY A 46 2.15 -1.08 6.56
CA GLY A 46 1.52 0.13 7.05
C GLY A 46 0.03 0.14 6.81
N ILE A 47 -0.61 1.25 7.16
CA ILE A 47 -2.03 1.49 6.96
C ILE A 47 -2.21 2.30 5.68
N ASP A 48 -2.98 1.78 4.73
CA ASP A 48 -3.25 2.44 3.46
C ASP A 48 -4.48 3.36 3.58
N PRO A 49 -4.31 4.69 3.50
CA PRO A 49 -5.43 5.62 3.54
C PRO A 49 -6.34 5.49 2.31
N THR A 50 -5.84 4.98 1.19
CA THR A 50 -6.62 4.84 -0.06
C THR A 50 -7.52 3.61 -0.06
N ASP A 51 -7.23 2.60 0.77
CA ASP A 51 -8.01 1.38 0.93
C ASP A 51 -8.63 1.30 2.34
N MET A 52 -9.48 2.27 2.69
CA MET A 52 -10.26 2.25 3.93
C MET A 52 -9.42 2.07 5.21
N PHE A 53 -8.20 2.63 5.23
CA PHE A 53 -7.24 2.49 6.32
C PHE A 53 -6.86 1.03 6.63
N ARG A 54 -6.94 0.11 5.66
CA ARG A 54 -6.56 -1.28 5.86
C ARG A 54 -5.06 -1.43 6.00
N GLY A 55 -4.64 -2.42 6.78
CA GLY A 55 -3.24 -2.82 6.88
C GLY A 55 -2.80 -3.50 5.59
N VAL A 56 -1.72 -3.01 4.97
CA VAL A 56 -1.15 -3.55 3.74
C VAL A 56 0.31 -3.98 3.96
N VAL A 57 0.72 -5.00 3.21
CA VAL A 57 2.10 -5.50 3.19
C VAL A 57 2.62 -5.42 1.76
N HIS A 58 3.68 -4.64 1.56
CA HIS A 58 4.33 -4.47 0.28
C HIS A 58 5.71 -5.13 0.32
N LEU A 59 6.03 -5.91 -0.71
CA LEU A 59 7.40 -6.30 -1.01
C LEU A 59 7.96 -5.31 -2.03
N ILE A 60 8.98 -4.55 -1.65
CA ILE A 60 9.53 -3.44 -2.43
C ILE A 60 10.91 -3.81 -2.94
N THR A 61 11.17 -3.47 -4.20
CA THR A 61 12.48 -3.48 -4.88
C THR A 61 12.69 -2.13 -5.57
N PRO A 62 13.92 -1.78 -6.03
CA PRO A 62 14.18 -0.51 -6.70
C PRO A 62 13.25 -0.20 -7.86
N SER A 63 12.86 -1.23 -8.61
CA SER A 63 12.14 -1.07 -9.85
C SER A 63 10.67 -1.44 -9.74
N ARG A 64 10.21 -2.11 -8.67
CA ARG A 64 8.86 -2.70 -8.57
C ARG A 64 8.45 -2.90 -7.12
N TYR A 65 7.14 -2.93 -6.87
CA TYR A 65 6.57 -3.42 -5.62
C TYR A 65 5.39 -4.36 -5.90
N ILE A 66 5.10 -5.25 -4.94
CA ILE A 66 3.95 -6.15 -4.98
C ILE A 66 3.23 -6.09 -3.64
N ASN A 67 1.90 -5.98 -3.70
CA ASN A 67 1.03 -6.08 -2.53
C ASN A 67 0.78 -7.55 -2.22
N ILE A 68 1.05 -7.94 -1.00
CA ILE A 68 0.92 -9.31 -0.52
C ILE A 68 -0.14 -9.33 0.58
N SER A 69 -1.10 -10.26 0.46
CA SER A 69 -2.03 -10.50 1.57
C SER A 69 -1.31 -11.20 2.72
N THR A 70 -1.77 -10.94 3.94
CA THR A 70 -1.26 -11.59 5.15
C THR A 70 -1.38 -13.11 5.08
N GLU A 71 -2.47 -13.62 4.49
CA GLU A 71 -2.68 -15.05 4.26
C GLU A 71 -1.70 -15.65 3.24
N PHE A 72 -1.38 -14.92 2.17
CA PHE A 72 -0.35 -15.36 1.23
C PHE A 72 1.04 -15.36 1.88
N LEU A 73 1.32 -14.35 2.72
CA LEU A 73 2.57 -14.29 3.47
C LEU A 73 2.71 -15.46 4.46
N LYS A 74 1.66 -15.82 5.19
CA LYS A 74 1.63 -17.04 6.04
C LYS A 74 1.92 -18.30 5.22
N ARG A 75 1.36 -18.40 4.02
CA ARG A 75 1.64 -19.53 3.12
C ARG A 75 3.12 -19.57 2.73
N ILE A 76 3.73 -18.43 2.39
CA ILE A 76 5.18 -18.37 2.13
C ILE A 76 5.97 -18.93 3.32
N PHE A 77 5.67 -18.49 4.55
CA PHE A 77 6.33 -19.01 5.76
C PHE A 77 6.10 -20.50 5.98
N SER A 78 4.87 -20.99 5.79
CA SER A 78 4.56 -22.43 5.89
C SER A 78 5.34 -23.28 4.88
N LEU A 79 5.64 -22.72 3.70
CA LEU A 79 6.41 -23.37 2.65
C LEU A 79 7.93 -23.27 2.89
N MET A 80 8.40 -22.37 3.75
CA MET A 80 9.84 -22.20 3.97
C MET A 80 10.52 -23.45 4.51
N GLY A 81 9.83 -24.26 5.33
CA GLY A 81 10.33 -25.57 5.74
C GLY A 81 10.61 -26.47 4.53
N ILE A 82 9.65 -26.59 3.61
CA ILE A 82 9.77 -27.43 2.40
C ILE A 82 10.84 -26.88 1.45
N ILE A 83 10.93 -25.56 1.30
CA ILE A 83 11.95 -24.88 0.49
C ILE A 83 13.35 -25.11 1.07
N TYR A 84 13.49 -25.11 2.40
CA TYR A 84 14.76 -25.34 3.08
C TYR A 84 15.23 -26.80 3.01
N PHE A 85 14.30 -27.76 3.09
CA PHE A 85 14.59 -29.20 2.98
C PHE A 85 14.81 -29.69 1.53
N GLY A 86 14.79 -28.80 0.53
CA GLY A 86 15.15 -29.14 -0.85
C GLY A 86 14.10 -29.94 -1.62
N ALA A 87 12.92 -30.21 -1.04
CA ALA A 87 11.82 -30.89 -1.72
C ALA A 87 11.00 -29.96 -2.63
N ALA A 88 11.26 -28.64 -2.62
CA ALA A 88 10.54 -27.63 -3.39
C ALA A 88 11.03 -27.45 -4.83
N GLY A 89 11.69 -28.46 -5.42
CA GLY A 89 12.26 -28.39 -6.78
C GLY A 89 11.25 -28.01 -7.87
N GLU A 90 9.94 -28.20 -7.63
CA GLU A 90 8.91 -28.02 -8.66
C GLU A 90 7.85 -26.94 -8.36
N LEU A 91 7.71 -26.47 -7.11
CA LEU A 91 6.49 -25.71 -6.74
C LEU A 91 6.57 -24.19 -6.95
N PHE A 92 7.71 -23.54 -6.71
CA PHE A 92 7.84 -22.07 -6.84
C PHE A 92 9.26 -21.57 -7.17
N SER A 93 10.11 -22.45 -7.70
CA SER A 93 11.54 -22.23 -7.89
C SER A 93 11.85 -21.91 -9.36
N MET A 94 12.49 -20.76 -9.61
CA MET A 94 13.13 -20.48 -10.90
C MET A 94 14.63 -20.37 -10.69
N MET A 95 15.42 -21.01 -11.57
CA MET A 95 16.87 -20.76 -11.64
C MET A 95 17.11 -19.38 -12.23
N TYR A 96 17.61 -18.46 -11.41
CA TYR A 96 18.02 -17.13 -11.84
C TYR A 96 19.48 -16.92 -11.48
N SER A 97 20.33 -16.64 -12.48
CA SER A 97 21.78 -16.47 -12.29
C SER A 97 22.47 -17.68 -11.62
N GLY A 98 21.97 -18.90 -11.85
CA GLY A 98 22.52 -20.13 -11.26
C GLY A 98 22.01 -20.45 -9.85
N GLU A 99 21.13 -19.63 -9.27
CA GLU A 99 20.54 -19.84 -7.95
C GLU A 99 19.03 -20.11 -8.05
N ASN A 100 18.51 -21.02 -7.23
CA ASN A 100 17.07 -21.19 -7.06
C ASN A 100 16.50 -20.01 -6.28
N SER A 101 15.57 -19.30 -6.91
CA SER A 101 14.88 -18.14 -6.33
C SER A 101 13.38 -18.41 -6.24
N LEU A 102 12.76 -17.97 -5.14
CA LEU A 102 11.32 -17.92 -5.01
C LEU A 102 10.78 -16.77 -5.85
N VAL A 103 9.84 -17.06 -6.75
CA VAL A 103 9.18 -16.05 -7.57
C VAL A 103 7.83 -15.69 -6.95
N ILE A 104 7.64 -14.40 -6.67
CA ILE A 104 6.35 -13.83 -6.25
C ILE A 104 5.85 -12.94 -7.38
N GLU A 105 4.66 -13.24 -7.90
CA GLU A 105 4.04 -12.50 -9.00
C GLU A 105 2.77 -11.80 -8.53
N SER A 106 2.59 -10.56 -8.96
CA SER A 106 1.35 -9.81 -8.74
C SER A 106 0.25 -10.34 -9.64
N LYS A 107 -0.92 -10.63 -9.07
CA LYS A 107 -2.11 -10.96 -9.87
C LYS A 107 -2.77 -9.74 -10.52
N ILE A 108 -2.44 -8.55 -10.04
CA ILE A 108 -3.10 -7.30 -10.44
C ILE A 108 -2.27 -6.58 -11.51
N HIS A 109 -0.94 -6.67 -11.41
CA HIS A 109 -0.01 -5.98 -12.29
C HIS A 109 0.74 -7.01 -13.13
N ASP A 110 0.33 -7.17 -14.38
CA ASP A 110 0.93 -8.13 -15.30
C ASP A 110 2.43 -7.87 -15.48
N GLY A 111 3.22 -8.94 -15.48
CA GLY A 111 4.67 -8.91 -15.54
C GLY A 111 5.37 -8.34 -14.28
N CYS A 112 4.66 -8.02 -13.19
CA CYS A 112 5.28 -7.59 -11.93
C CYS A 112 5.68 -8.81 -11.09
N ARG A 113 6.97 -9.14 -11.12
CA ARG A 113 7.57 -10.27 -10.40
C ARG A 113 8.70 -9.81 -9.51
N ILE A 114 8.78 -10.35 -8.31
CA ILE A 114 9.90 -10.18 -7.38
C ILE A 114 10.49 -11.56 -7.10
N LEU A 115 11.81 -11.64 -7.25
CA LEU A 115 12.60 -12.83 -6.96
C LEU A 115 13.20 -12.70 -5.57
N LEU A 116 13.11 -13.74 -4.74
CA LEU A 116 13.81 -13.84 -3.46
C LEU A 116 14.79 -15.00 -3.50
N ASN A 117 16.07 -14.71 -3.28
CA ASN A 117 17.09 -15.76 -3.22
C ASN A 117 17.18 -16.40 -1.83
N ARG A 118 18.00 -17.44 -1.68
CA ARG A 118 18.12 -18.20 -0.42
C ARG A 118 18.44 -17.31 0.79
N THR A 119 19.39 -16.39 0.66
CA THR A 119 19.78 -15.48 1.76
C THR A 119 18.63 -14.55 2.16
N GLU A 120 17.90 -14.03 1.17
CA GLU A 120 16.72 -13.19 1.38
C GLU A 120 15.58 -13.97 2.05
N LEU A 121 15.39 -15.24 1.69
CA LEU A 121 14.40 -16.14 2.31
C LEU A 121 14.75 -16.47 3.77
N ILE A 122 16.03 -16.75 4.07
CA ILE A 122 16.49 -16.98 5.44
C ILE A 122 16.27 -15.71 6.28
N ARG A 123 16.58 -14.54 5.71
CA ARG A 123 16.35 -13.26 6.39
C ARG A 123 14.86 -13.02 6.63
N LEU A 124 14.02 -13.36 5.67
CA LEU A 124 12.57 -13.28 5.80
C LEU A 124 12.06 -14.19 6.92
N LEU A 125 12.52 -15.44 7.00
CA LEU A 125 12.19 -16.37 8.08
C LEU A 125 12.56 -15.82 9.47
N TYR A 126 13.77 -15.27 9.60
CA TYR A 126 14.21 -14.65 10.85
C TYR A 126 13.32 -13.49 11.30
N LEU A 127 12.71 -12.78 10.35
CA LEU A 127 11.85 -11.63 10.60
C LEU A 127 10.37 -12.00 10.77
N GLU A 128 9.99 -13.27 10.64
CA GLU A 128 8.60 -13.74 10.63
C GLU A 128 7.79 -13.18 11.81
N TRP A 129 8.30 -13.40 13.02
CA TRP A 129 7.64 -12.95 14.24
C TRP A 129 7.41 -11.44 14.25
N CYS A 130 8.47 -10.66 13.97
CA CYS A 130 8.39 -9.20 13.96
C CYS A 130 7.39 -8.69 12.91
N ILE A 131 7.40 -9.29 11.72
CA ILE A 131 6.48 -8.95 10.63
C ILE A 131 5.02 -9.19 11.07
N PHE A 132 4.71 -10.36 11.63
CA PHE A 132 3.34 -10.66 12.06
C PHE A 132 2.89 -9.86 13.27
N GLU A 133 3.78 -9.62 14.24
CA GLU A 133 3.50 -8.72 15.35
C GLU A 133 3.14 -7.33 14.82
N SER A 134 3.92 -6.79 13.88
CA SER A 134 3.66 -5.48 13.29
C SER A 134 2.33 -5.42 12.54
N ILE A 135 1.98 -6.47 11.79
CA ILE A 135 0.69 -6.58 11.10
C ILE A 135 -0.46 -6.57 12.11
N VAL A 136 -0.36 -7.41 13.17
CA VAL A 136 -1.40 -7.51 14.21
C VAL A 136 -1.54 -6.20 14.96
N ARG A 137 -0.43 -5.57 15.37
CA ARG A 137 -0.44 -4.27 16.07
C ARG A 137 -1.09 -3.19 15.21
N LYS A 138 -0.80 -3.16 13.90
CA LYS A 138 -1.42 -2.19 12.98
C LYS A 138 -2.92 -2.41 12.83
N SER A 139 -3.36 -3.66 12.68
CA SER A 139 -4.79 -3.97 12.47
C SER A 139 -5.63 -3.88 13.75
N THR A 140 -5.07 -4.19 14.91
CA THR A 140 -5.83 -4.27 16.17
C THR A 140 -5.73 -3.01 17.02
N ILE A 141 -4.61 -2.29 16.97
CA ILE A 141 -4.36 -1.12 17.83
C ILE A 141 -4.34 0.16 17.00
N MET A 142 -3.54 0.20 15.94
CA MET A 142 -3.37 1.46 15.19
C MET A 142 -4.59 1.78 14.34
N TYR A 143 -5.22 0.78 13.70
CA TYR A 143 -6.42 0.94 12.90
C TYR A 143 -7.55 1.69 13.64
N PRO A 144 -8.02 1.27 14.83
CA PRO A 144 -9.07 2.00 15.53
C PRO A 144 -8.63 3.38 16.00
N ILE A 145 -7.35 3.58 16.32
CA ILE A 145 -6.81 4.91 16.68
C ILE A 145 -6.87 5.85 15.47
N VAL A 146 -6.46 5.36 14.30
CA VAL A 146 -6.49 6.11 13.03
C VAL A 146 -7.93 6.47 12.68
N LEU A 147 -8.87 5.53 12.76
CA LEU A 147 -10.29 5.82 12.51
C LEU A 147 -10.85 6.85 13.49
N LYS A 148 -10.57 6.73 14.79
CA LYS A 148 -11.03 7.70 15.80
C LYS A 148 -10.48 9.09 15.53
N GLN A 149 -9.20 9.19 15.17
CA GLN A 149 -8.59 10.47 14.80
C GLN A 149 -9.21 11.05 13.52
N PHE A 150 -9.50 10.21 12.53
CA PHE A 150 -10.20 10.61 11.31
C PHE A 150 -11.60 11.18 11.62
N ASP A 151 -12.36 10.54 12.50
CA ASP A 151 -13.69 11.01 12.92
C ASP A 151 -13.63 12.33 13.69
N ILE A 152 -12.71 12.45 14.65
CA ILE A 152 -12.50 13.69 15.41
C ILE A 152 -12.21 14.85 14.45
N PHE A 153 -11.29 14.64 13.51
CA PHE A 153 -10.90 15.67 12.56
C PHE A 153 -12.03 16.02 11.59
N THR A 154 -12.77 15.01 11.12
CA THR A 154 -13.95 15.20 10.28
C THR A 154 -15.03 16.01 11.01
N ASN A 155 -15.30 15.72 12.29
CA ASN A 155 -16.29 16.45 13.07
C ASN A 155 -15.86 17.90 13.32
N TYR A 156 -14.57 18.12 13.56
CA TYR A 156 -13.99 19.46 13.66
C TYR A 156 -14.14 20.25 12.36
N ILE A 157 -13.74 19.69 11.22
CA ILE A 157 -13.94 20.31 9.90
C ILE A 157 -15.42 20.64 9.68
N ASN A 158 -16.33 19.72 9.99
CA ASN A 158 -17.77 19.95 9.85
C ASN A 158 -18.28 21.09 10.74
N GLY A 159 -17.72 21.25 11.94
CA GLY A 159 -18.00 22.38 12.82
C GLY A 159 -17.56 23.70 12.18
N GLU A 160 -16.34 23.77 11.65
CA GLU A 160 -15.85 24.96 10.95
C GLU A 160 -16.63 25.24 9.65
N LEU A 161 -16.99 24.19 8.90
CA LEU A 161 -17.83 24.29 7.71
C LEU A 161 -19.19 24.91 8.01
N SER A 162 -19.81 24.54 9.14
CA SER A 162 -21.11 25.07 9.52
C SER A 162 -21.12 26.57 9.82
N LYS A 163 -19.95 27.17 10.08
CA LYS A 163 -19.81 28.62 10.30
C LYS A 163 -19.69 29.40 9.00
N VAL A 164 -19.47 28.74 7.86
CA VAL A 164 -19.29 29.40 6.57
C VAL A 164 -20.54 29.20 5.71
N GLU A 165 -21.29 30.27 5.49
CA GLU A 165 -22.60 30.29 4.82
C GLU A 165 -22.57 30.03 3.29
N SER A 166 -21.50 29.46 2.74
CA SER A 166 -21.36 29.28 1.29
C SER A 166 -22.24 28.13 0.76
N LEU A 167 -23.15 28.42 -0.17
CA LEU A 167 -24.21 27.53 -0.64
C LEU A 167 -23.76 26.42 -1.62
N THR A 168 -22.59 26.56 -2.24
CA THR A 168 -22.06 25.59 -3.21
C THR A 168 -20.56 25.45 -3.03
N ARG A 169 -20.09 24.23 -2.77
CA ARG A 169 -18.67 23.91 -2.72
C ARG A 169 -18.32 22.83 -3.72
N THR A 170 -17.34 23.09 -4.56
CA THR A 170 -16.69 22.09 -5.41
C THR A 170 -15.67 21.27 -4.59
N SER A 171 -15.25 20.12 -5.13
CA SER A 171 -14.19 19.29 -4.50
C SER A 171 -12.88 20.08 -4.29
N GLU A 172 -12.56 20.98 -5.21
CA GLU A 172 -11.36 21.84 -5.15
C GLU A 172 -11.48 22.91 -4.06
N GLU A 173 -12.64 23.54 -3.93
CA GLU A 173 -12.91 24.50 -2.85
C GLU A 173 -12.90 23.83 -1.48
N MET A 174 -13.47 22.62 -1.36
CA MET A 174 -13.41 21.83 -0.14
C MET A 174 -11.96 21.44 0.20
N THR A 175 -11.18 21.02 -0.79
CA THR A 175 -9.75 20.71 -0.60
C THR A 175 -8.97 21.94 -0.13
N THR A 176 -9.23 23.10 -0.72
CA THR A 176 -8.60 24.37 -0.33
C THR A 176 -9.02 24.78 1.08
N PHE A 177 -10.30 24.63 1.43
CA PHE A 177 -10.80 24.89 2.78
C PHE A 177 -10.12 24.00 3.82
N ILE A 178 -10.04 22.69 3.57
CA ILE A 178 -9.38 21.74 4.48
C ILE A 178 -7.89 22.07 4.61
N LYS A 179 -7.23 22.52 3.53
CA LYS A 179 -5.84 23.01 3.58
C LYS A 179 -5.68 24.29 4.40
N ASN A 180 -6.63 25.22 4.32
CA ASN A 180 -6.56 26.47 5.10
C ASN A 180 -6.81 26.22 6.60
N VAL A 181 -7.80 25.38 6.92
CA VAL A 181 -8.05 24.93 8.31
C VAL A 181 -6.84 24.16 8.87
N ARG A 182 -6.09 23.46 8.00
CA ARG A 182 -4.84 22.77 8.36
C ARG A 182 -3.72 23.75 8.78
N ASP A 183 -3.66 24.94 8.20
CA ASP A 183 -2.60 25.93 8.49
C ASP A 183 -2.88 26.69 9.80
N GLU A 184 -4.15 26.92 10.15
CA GLU A 184 -4.53 27.61 11.40
C GLU A 184 -4.37 26.72 12.66
N HIS A 185 -4.51 25.40 12.52
CA HIS A 185 -4.38 24.46 13.64
C HIS A 185 -3.15 23.54 13.50
N ILE A 186 -2.01 24.03 14.01
CA ILE A 186 -0.76 23.30 14.25
C ILE A 186 -0.99 22.16 15.25
N ILE A 187 -1.52 21.02 14.81
CA ILE A 187 -1.57 19.79 15.62
C ILE A 187 -0.99 18.62 14.82
N ALA A 188 -0.12 17.84 15.43
CA ALA A 188 0.71 16.84 14.77
C ALA A 188 0.02 15.47 14.68
N SER A 189 -0.95 15.26 13.78
CA SER A 189 -1.42 13.89 13.47
C SER A 189 -0.98 13.46 12.08
N SER A 190 -0.37 12.28 11.97
CA SER A 190 0.10 11.65 10.72
C SER A 190 -1.01 11.50 9.68
N LEU A 191 -2.28 11.39 10.10
CA LEU A 191 -3.45 11.45 9.21
C LEU A 191 -3.54 12.72 8.34
N LYS A 192 -2.95 13.84 8.80
CA LYS A 192 -3.08 15.16 8.15
C LYS A 192 -2.46 15.26 6.76
N MET A 193 -1.56 14.35 6.39
CA MET A 193 -0.89 14.37 5.10
C MET A 193 -1.40 13.28 4.15
N TYR A 194 -1.85 12.14 4.71
CA TYR A 194 -2.09 10.92 3.93
C TYR A 194 -3.57 10.69 3.57
N ALA A 195 -4.51 11.35 4.24
CA ALA A 195 -5.94 11.13 4.05
C ALA A 195 -6.71 12.33 3.47
N LEU A 196 -6.03 13.34 2.89
CA LEU A 196 -6.68 14.56 2.41
C LEU A 196 -7.80 14.28 1.39
N ALA A 197 -7.52 13.42 0.40
CA ALA A 197 -8.53 13.04 -0.60
C ALA A 197 -9.76 12.37 0.04
N GLN A 198 -9.53 11.45 0.98
CA GLN A 198 -10.59 10.76 1.71
C GLN A 198 -11.40 11.71 2.61
N LEU A 199 -10.74 12.66 3.26
CA LEU A 199 -11.39 13.70 4.05
C LEU A 199 -12.27 14.59 3.18
N THR A 200 -11.74 15.06 2.04
CA THR A 200 -12.49 15.86 1.07
C THR A 200 -13.73 15.10 0.61
N GLU A 201 -13.57 13.85 0.18
CA GLU A 201 -14.68 13.02 -0.30
C GLU A 201 -15.73 12.81 0.79
N HIS A 202 -15.30 12.40 1.99
CA HIS A 202 -16.19 12.14 3.11
C HIS A 202 -16.95 13.41 3.56
N CYS A 203 -16.28 14.56 3.61
CA CYS A 203 -16.93 15.85 3.89
C CYS A 203 -17.93 16.25 2.80
N MET A 204 -17.59 16.05 1.52
CA MET A 204 -18.49 16.34 0.39
C MET A 204 -19.75 15.47 0.42
N GLN A 205 -19.61 14.16 0.66
CA GLN A 205 -20.74 13.25 0.78
C GLN A 205 -21.69 13.66 1.91
N ARG A 206 -21.15 14.00 3.08
CA ARG A 206 -21.94 14.41 4.25
C ARG A 206 -22.61 15.77 4.06
N TRP A 207 -21.96 16.71 3.38
CA TRP A 207 -22.54 18.02 3.04
C TRP A 207 -23.70 17.87 2.05
N ASN A 208 -23.51 17.12 0.97
CA ASN A 208 -24.56 16.86 -0.03
C ASN A 208 -25.77 16.15 0.59
N GLY A 209 -25.53 15.18 1.49
CA GLY A 209 -26.60 14.52 2.25
C GLY A 209 -27.39 15.49 3.15
N LYS A 210 -26.71 16.43 3.83
CA LYS A 210 -27.36 17.46 4.64
C LYS A 210 -28.17 18.46 3.80
N CYS A 211 -27.67 18.88 2.63
CA CYS A 211 -28.39 19.77 1.71
C CYS A 211 -29.65 19.13 1.11
N LEU A 212 -29.67 17.81 0.90
CA LEU A 212 -30.86 17.07 0.48
C LEU A 212 -31.92 17.02 1.60
N GLN A 213 -31.49 16.84 2.86
CA GLN A 213 -32.38 16.78 4.02
C GLN A 213 -33.00 18.15 4.37
N SER A 214 -32.24 19.24 4.25
CA SER A 214 -32.76 20.59 4.47
C SER A 214 -33.69 21.07 3.35
N ARG A 215 -33.57 20.54 2.12
CA ARG A 215 -34.55 20.80 1.04
C ARG A 215 -35.87 20.06 1.20
N LEU A 216 -35.88 18.91 1.87
CA LEU A 216 -37.09 18.12 2.14
C LEU A 216 -37.91 18.64 3.33
N MET A 217 -37.33 19.49 4.19
CA MET A 217 -38.02 20.11 5.33
C MET A 217 -38.70 21.45 4.99
N VAL A 218 -38.69 21.88 3.71
CA VAL A 218 -39.26 23.18 3.26
C VAL A 218 -40.44 22.98 2.28
N ILE A 219 -41.12 21.84 2.33
CA ILE A 219 -42.37 21.59 1.59
C ILE A 219 -43.50 21.30 2.56
#